data_AF-A0A7V7YFD8-F1
#
_entry.id   AF-A0A7V7YFD8-F1
#
_cell.length_a   1.000
_cell.length_b   1.000
_cell.length_c   1.000
_cell.angle_alpha   90.00
_cell.angle_beta   90.00
_cell.angle_gamma   90.00
#
_symmetry.space_group_name_H-M   'P 1'
#
loop_
_entity.id
_entity.type
_entity.pdbx_description
1 polymer ?
#
loop_
_entity_poly.entity_id
_entity_poly.type
_entity_poly.pdbx_seq_one_letter_code
_entity_poly.pdbx_strand_id
1 'polypeptide(L)'
;MKAWILAAAAALTLTACSGKPSEAEAKQALADLMAQSASAPIVMIDGFTLTGCTPAEETDGYRCDTRGTVVMDVMGNRVPLPVDKNLRYAKVDGAWRAYVQ
;
A
#
# COMPACT_ATOMS: atom_id res chain seq x y z
N MET A 1 23.19 48.96 20.76
CA MET A 1 22.27 48.29 19.82
C MET A 1 22.51 46.79 19.95
N LYS A 2 21.52 46.03 20.42
CA LYS A 2 21.65 44.60 20.75
C LYS A 2 21.52 43.77 19.46
N ALA A 3 22.57 43.04 19.08
CA ALA A 3 22.55 42.10 17.97
C ALA A 3 21.91 40.77 18.41
N TRP A 4 20.84 40.34 17.73
CA TRP A 4 20.16 39.07 18.03
C TRP A 4 20.13 38.18 16.78
N ILE A 5 20.95 37.12 16.87
CA ILE A 5 20.62 35.72 16.57
C ILE A 5 20.27 35.32 15.13
N LEU A 6 21.27 34.69 14.51
CA LEU A 6 21.22 33.46 13.69
C LEU A 6 19.86 32.75 13.60
N ALA A 7 19.30 32.65 12.39
CA ALA A 7 18.34 31.61 12.05
C ALA A 7 18.94 30.74 10.94
N ALA A 8 19.60 29.65 11.36
CA ALA A 8 20.01 28.58 10.47
C ALA A 8 18.74 27.92 9.92
N ALA A 9 18.56 27.97 8.60
CA ALA A 9 17.53 27.22 7.89
C ALA A 9 17.83 25.72 8.04
N ALA A 10 17.23 25.06 9.02
CA ALA A 10 17.17 23.62 9.07
C ALA A 10 16.26 23.15 7.92
N ALA A 11 16.86 22.80 6.80
CA ALA A 11 16.21 22.04 5.75
C ALA A 11 15.79 20.69 6.37
N LEU A 12 14.49 20.53 6.63
CA LEU A 12 13.89 19.27 7.02
C LEU A 12 13.98 18.34 5.80
N THR A 13 15.06 17.58 5.69
CA THR A 13 15.05 16.38 4.86
C THR A 13 14.13 15.39 5.57
N LEU A 14 12.84 15.39 5.21
CA LEU A 14 11.93 14.29 5.48
C LEU A 14 12.47 13.07 4.73
N THR A 15 13.50 12.44 5.29
CA THR A 15 13.71 11.02 5.06
C THR A 15 12.42 10.38 5.56
N ALA A 16 11.59 9.92 4.62
CA ALA A 16 10.38 9.22 4.93
C ALA A 16 10.80 7.91 5.63
N CYS A 17 10.97 7.96 6.95
CA CYS A 17 11.05 6.82 7.86
C CYS A 17 9.70 6.10 7.95
N SER A 18 8.99 5.96 6.82
CA SER A 18 7.85 5.08 6.72
C SER A 18 8.42 3.69 6.54
N GLY A 19 8.38 2.89 7.61
CA GLY A 19 8.61 1.45 7.47
C GLY A 19 7.67 0.84 6.43
N LYS A 20 7.94 -0.41 6.04
CA LYS A 20 7.04 -1.21 5.19
C LYS A 20 5.58 -1.12 5.68
N PRO A 21 4.58 -1.25 4.79
CA PRO A 21 3.18 -1.23 5.21
C PRO A 21 2.93 -2.33 6.25
N SER A 22 2.04 -2.03 7.18
CA SER A 22 1.41 -3.06 8.00
C SER A 22 0.51 -3.94 7.14
N GLU A 23 0.18 -5.13 7.64
CA GLU A 23 -0.73 -6.04 6.95
C GLU A 23 -2.11 -5.40 6.73
N ALA A 24 -2.63 -4.64 7.72
CA ALA A 24 -3.89 -3.93 7.61
C ALA A 24 -3.86 -2.84 6.52
N GLU A 25 -2.79 -2.03 6.48
CA GLU A 25 -2.61 -1.01 5.44
C GLU A 25 -2.49 -1.63 4.05
N ALA A 26 -1.74 -2.73 3.91
CA ALA A 26 -1.60 -3.43 2.64
C ALA A 26 -2.90 -4.12 2.20
N LYS A 27 -3.69 -4.66 3.13
CA LYS A 27 -5.00 -5.26 2.85
C LYS A 27 -5.97 -4.21 2.33
N GLN A 28 -6.00 -3.03 2.93
CA GLN A 28 -6.82 -1.92 2.45
C GLN A 28 -6.35 -1.46 1.05
N ALA A 29 -5.05 -1.26 0.87
CA ALA A 29 -4.50 -0.85 -0.42
C ALA A 29 -4.78 -1.87 -1.54
N LEU A 30 -4.78 -3.18 -1.23
CA LEU A 30 -5.21 -4.22 -2.17
C LEU A 30 -6.71 -4.10 -2.49
N ALA A 31 -7.56 -3.89 -1.48
CA ALA A 31 -9.00 -3.69 -1.70
C ALA A 31 -9.25 -2.49 -2.62
N ASP A 32 -8.53 -1.39 -2.45
CA ASP A 32 -8.65 -0.19 -3.28
C ASP A 32 -8.18 -0.45 -4.73
N LEU A 33 -7.07 -1.16 -4.92
CA LEU A 33 -6.58 -1.57 -6.24
C LEU A 33 -7.58 -2.46 -6.97
N MET A 34 -8.16 -3.43 -6.25
CA MET A 34 -9.16 -4.33 -6.80
C MET A 34 -10.46 -3.55 -7.12
N ALA A 35 -10.89 -2.61 -6.28
CA ALA A 35 -12.08 -1.79 -6.53
C ALA A 35 -11.92 -0.89 -7.77
N GLN A 36 -10.69 -0.45 -8.06
CA GLN A 36 -10.39 0.31 -9.28
C GLN A 36 -10.44 -0.54 -10.56
N SER A 37 -10.20 -1.85 -10.46
CA SER A 37 -10.13 -2.77 -11.61
C SER A 37 -11.36 -3.67 -11.76
N ALA A 38 -12.13 -3.85 -10.69
CA ALA A 38 -13.24 -4.79 -10.66
C ALA A 38 -14.50 -4.19 -11.29
N SER A 39 -15.15 -4.98 -12.14
CA SER A 39 -16.51 -4.73 -12.63
C SER A 39 -17.60 -5.04 -11.60
N ALA A 40 -17.20 -5.47 -10.40
CA ALA A 40 -18.08 -6.02 -9.37
C ALA A 40 -17.57 -5.64 -7.95
N PRO A 41 -18.46 -5.42 -6.97
CA PRO A 41 -18.05 -5.08 -5.61
C PRO A 41 -17.24 -6.19 -4.92
N ILE A 42 -16.22 -5.79 -4.15
CA ILE A 42 -15.50 -6.69 -3.24
C ILE A 42 -16.28 -6.79 -1.94
N VAL A 43 -16.52 -8.02 -1.50
CA VAL A 43 -17.25 -8.30 -0.25
C VAL A 43 -16.28 -8.64 0.88
N MET A 44 -15.19 -9.35 0.58
CA MET A 44 -14.26 -9.83 1.60
C MET A 44 -12.88 -10.13 1.01
N ILE A 45 -11.86 -10.08 1.87
CA ILE A 45 -10.53 -10.61 1.58
C ILE A 45 -10.14 -11.57 2.71
N ASP A 46 -10.08 -12.85 2.40
CA ASP A 46 -9.80 -13.95 3.31
C ASP A 46 -8.35 -14.42 3.23
N GLY A 47 -7.80 -14.85 4.36
CA GLY A 47 -6.43 -15.40 4.44
C GLY A 47 -5.35 -14.44 3.95
N PHE A 48 -5.58 -13.12 4.09
CA PHE A 48 -4.62 -12.12 3.64
C PHE A 48 -3.31 -12.27 4.41
N THR A 49 -2.19 -12.31 3.69
CA THR A 49 -0.85 -12.28 4.28
C THR A 49 0.07 -11.39 3.46
N LEU A 50 1.02 -10.77 4.16
CA LEU A 50 2.01 -9.87 3.59
C LEU A 50 3.41 -10.28 4.05
N THR A 51 4.20 -10.84 3.14
CA THR A 51 5.56 -11.32 3.45
C THR A 51 6.59 -10.76 2.47
N GLY A 52 7.88 -11.02 2.70
CA GLY A 52 8.91 -10.72 1.71
C GLY A 52 9.06 -9.24 1.35
N CYS A 53 8.61 -8.32 2.21
CA CYS A 53 8.63 -6.90 1.89
C CYS A 53 10.05 -6.33 1.82
N THR A 54 10.49 -5.91 0.63
CA THR A 54 11.77 -5.22 0.39
C THR A 54 11.54 -3.84 -0.21
N PRO A 55 12.43 -2.86 0.02
CA PRO A 55 12.36 -1.58 -0.70
C PRO A 55 12.33 -1.81 -2.22
N ALA A 56 11.51 -1.02 -2.94
CA ALA A 56 11.51 -1.05 -4.39
C ALA A 56 12.73 -0.27 -4.92
N GLU A 57 13.51 -0.87 -5.83
CA GLU A 57 14.81 -0.31 -6.25
C GLU A 57 14.66 0.91 -7.18
N GLU A 58 13.70 0.85 -8.10
CA GLU A 58 13.55 1.86 -9.18
C GLU A 58 12.47 2.91 -8.87
N THR A 59 11.82 2.82 -7.71
CA THR A 59 10.69 3.68 -7.35
C THR A 59 10.42 3.64 -5.85
N ASP A 60 9.78 4.69 -5.33
CA ASP A 60 9.32 4.70 -3.94
C ASP A 60 8.39 3.53 -3.58
N GLY A 61 8.52 3.06 -2.35
CA GLY A 61 7.67 2.04 -1.75
C GLY A 61 8.39 0.72 -1.44
N TYR A 62 7.59 -0.31 -1.18
CA TYR A 62 8.04 -1.66 -0.89
C TYR A 62 7.38 -2.65 -1.84
N ARG A 63 8.13 -3.63 -2.31
CA ARG A 63 7.58 -4.81 -2.98
C ARG A 63 7.35 -5.88 -1.95
N CYS A 64 6.13 -6.40 -1.87
CA CYS A 64 5.77 -7.45 -0.92
C CYS A 64 5.08 -8.60 -1.65
N ASP A 65 5.30 -9.81 -1.15
CA ASP A 65 4.52 -10.97 -1.53
C ASP A 65 3.16 -10.90 -0.83
N THR A 66 2.12 -10.75 -1.65
CA THR A 66 0.74 -10.59 -1.21
C THR A 66 -0.03 -11.85 -1.56
N ARG A 67 -0.58 -12.50 -0.52
CA ARG A 67 -1.43 -13.69 -0.70
C ARG A 67 -2.79 -13.47 -0.06
N GLY A 68 -3.81 -14.16 -0.57
CA GLY A 68 -5.14 -14.20 0.01
C GLY A 68 -6.20 -14.64 -1.02
N THR A 69 -7.46 -14.57 -0.64
CA THR A 69 -8.59 -14.77 -1.56
C THR A 69 -9.51 -13.57 -1.48
N VAL A 70 -9.67 -12.86 -2.59
CA VAL A 70 -10.64 -11.76 -2.73
C VAL A 70 -11.97 -12.38 -3.14
N VAL A 71 -13.05 -12.08 -2.43
CA VAL A 71 -14.39 -12.55 -2.76
C VAL A 71 -15.19 -11.37 -3.32
N MET A 72 -15.65 -11.50 -4.55
CA MET A 72 -16.48 -10.50 -5.24
C MET A 72 -17.93 -10.95 -5.31
N ASP A 73 -18.87 -9.99 -5.34
CA ASP A 73 -20.28 -10.26 -5.65
C ASP A 73 -20.56 -9.96 -7.12
N VAL A 74 -20.81 -11.00 -7.90
CA VAL A 74 -21.18 -10.90 -9.31
C VAL A 74 -22.61 -11.38 -9.47
N MET A 75 -23.56 -10.45 -9.54
CA MET A 75 -24.99 -10.74 -9.76
C MET A 75 -25.56 -11.71 -8.70
N GLY A 76 -25.17 -11.55 -7.43
CA GLY A 76 -25.58 -12.40 -6.31
C GLY A 76 -24.75 -13.67 -6.13
N ASN A 77 -23.73 -13.89 -6.99
CA ASN A 77 -22.80 -15.01 -6.86
C ASN A 77 -21.51 -14.54 -6.20
N ARG A 78 -21.09 -15.25 -5.13
CA ARG A 78 -19.78 -15.05 -4.52
C ARG A 78 -18.70 -15.73 -5.36
N VAL A 79 -17.87 -14.93 -6.01
CA VAL A 79 -16.77 -15.41 -6.85
C VAL A 79 -15.45 -15.24 -6.09
N PRO A 80 -14.79 -16.33 -5.66
CA PRO A 80 -13.47 -16.25 -5.05
C PRO A 80 -12.39 -16.09 -6.13
N LEU A 81 -11.49 -15.14 -5.91
CA LEU A 81 -10.32 -14.87 -6.74
C LEU A 81 -9.06 -14.96 -5.87
N PRO A 82 -8.21 -15.99 -6.06
CA PRO A 82 -6.96 -16.09 -5.33
C PRO A 82 -6.00 -14.97 -5.76
N VAL A 83 -5.34 -14.38 -4.79
CA VAL A 83 -4.24 -13.44 -4.97
C VAL A 83 -2.97 -14.16 -4.50
N ASP A 84 -1.98 -14.23 -5.38
CA ASP A 84 -0.62 -14.65 -5.08
C ASP A 84 0.30 -13.88 -6.04
N LYS A 85 0.70 -12.67 -5.61
CA LYS A 85 1.41 -11.69 -6.44
C LYS A 85 2.43 -10.92 -5.61
N ASN A 86 3.55 -10.56 -6.24
CA ASN A 86 4.49 -9.59 -5.69
C ASN A 86 4.04 -8.18 -6.10
N LEU A 87 3.37 -7.46 -5.19
CA LEU A 87 2.79 -6.14 -5.46
C LEU A 87 3.68 -5.03 -4.90
N ARG A 88 3.70 -3.88 -5.58
CA ARG A 88 4.33 -2.67 -5.03
C ARG A 88 3.32 -1.92 -4.17
N TYR A 89 3.72 -1.58 -2.95
CA TYR A 89 3.00 -0.71 -2.04
C TYR A 89 3.77 0.58 -1.85
N ALA A 90 3.16 1.72 -2.16
CA ALA A 90 3.78 3.03 -1.96
C ALA A 90 2.83 3.96 -1.20
N LYS A 91 3.40 4.81 -0.34
CA LYS A 91 2.64 5.78 0.44
C LYS A 91 2.47 7.05 -0.40
N VAL A 92 1.22 7.41 -0.69
CA VAL A 92 0.86 8.61 -1.46
C VAL A 92 -0.13 9.41 -0.64
N ASP A 93 0.17 10.69 -0.41
CA ASP A 93 -0.66 11.59 0.41
C ASP A 93 -1.00 11.03 1.80
N GLY A 94 -0.06 10.28 2.38
CA GLY A 94 -0.23 9.65 3.70
C GLY A 94 -0.98 8.31 3.71
N ALA A 95 -1.53 7.86 2.59
CA ALA A 95 -2.22 6.58 2.45
C ALA A 95 -1.41 5.58 1.62
N TRP A 96 -1.49 4.29 1.94
CA TRP A 96 -0.85 3.24 1.14
C TRP A 96 -1.68 2.91 -0.10
N ARG A 97 -1.00 2.78 -1.24
CA ARG A 97 -1.60 2.33 -2.51
C ARG A 97 -0.85 1.11 -3.02
N ALA A 98 -1.61 0.13 -3.53
CA ALA A 98 -1.07 -1.05 -4.18
C ALA A 98 -1.05 -0.85 -5.70
N TYR A 99 -0.03 -1.39 -6.35
CA TYR A 99 0.14 -1.32 -7.79
C TYR A 99 0.45 -2.71 -8.35
N VAL A 100 -0.31 -3.10 -9.37
CA VAL A 100 0.06 -4.22 -10.25
C VAL A 100 1.20 -3.77 -11.18
N GLN A 101 2.03 -4.71 -11.61
CA GLN A 101 2.96 -4.55 -12.72
C GLN A 101 2.45 -5.33 -13.92
#